data_AF-M1ES21-F1
#
_entry.id   AF-M1ES21-F1
#
_cell.length_a   1.000
_cell.length_b   1.000
_cell.length_c   1.000
_cell.angle_alpha   90.00
_cell.angle_beta   90.00
_cell.angle_gamma   90.00
#
_symmetry.space_group_name_H-M   'P 1'
#
loop_
_entity.id
_entity.type
_entity.pdbx_description
1 polymer ?
#
loop_
_entity_poly.entity_id
_entity_poly.type
_entity_poly.pdbx_seq_one_letter_code
_entity_poly.pdbx_strand_id
1 'polypeptide(L)'
;KSIKRPPTAEKSHNSWENSDESRNKLLRAVSTSKLISKVIKNTDKHKDVIINQEGEYVKMFMRGRPITMFIPSDVENYDDIRTELPPEKLKLE
;
A
#
# COMPACT_ATOMS: atom_id res chain seq x y z
N LYS A 1 -51.80 13.34 0.88
CA LYS A 1 -50.52 12.87 1.46
C LYS A 1 -49.47 12.95 0.36
N SER A 2 -48.52 13.88 0.46
CA SER A 2 -47.41 14.00 -0.49
C SER A 2 -46.19 14.46 0.30
N ILE A 3 -45.10 13.69 0.26
CA ILE A 3 -43.80 14.16 0.73
C ILE A 3 -42.71 13.57 -0.18
N LYS A 4 -41.73 14.42 -0.45
CA LYS A 4 -40.80 14.45 -1.59
C LYS A 4 -39.70 13.39 -1.55
N ARG A 5 -39.29 12.94 -2.73
CA ARG A 5 -38.00 12.24 -2.99
C ARG A 5 -36.83 13.21 -2.73
N PRO A 6 -35.80 12.85 -1.94
CA PRO A 6 -34.57 13.64 -1.86
C PRO A 6 -33.65 13.38 -3.07
N PRO A 7 -32.78 14.35 -3.40
CA PRO A 7 -31.96 14.35 -4.61
C PRO A 7 -30.69 13.49 -4.47
N THR A 8 -30.21 13.11 -5.65
CA THR A 8 -28.95 12.46 -6.01
C THR A 8 -27.73 12.92 -5.21
N ALA A 9 -26.93 11.98 -4.72
CA ALA A 9 -25.53 12.21 -4.40
C ALA A 9 -24.69 11.26 -5.25
N GLU A 10 -24.16 11.81 -6.34
CA GLU A 10 -23.12 11.21 -7.16
C GLU A 10 -21.93 10.87 -6.27
N LYS A 11 -21.46 9.63 -6.35
CA LYS A 11 -20.29 9.16 -5.62
C LYS A 11 -19.10 9.43 -6.51
N SER A 12 -18.53 10.63 -6.40
CA SER A 12 -17.29 11.00 -7.09
C SER A 12 -16.17 11.29 -6.11
N HIS A 13 -14.99 10.86 -6.56
CA HIS A 13 -13.68 11.34 -6.17
C HIS A 13 -13.02 10.73 -4.92
N ASN A 14 -12.26 9.66 -5.18
CA ASN A 14 -11.08 9.33 -4.38
C ASN A 14 -10.10 10.50 -4.46
N SER A 15 -9.97 11.31 -3.41
CA SER A 15 -8.88 12.26 -3.24
C SER A 15 -8.06 11.82 -2.04
N TRP A 16 -6.95 11.14 -2.32
CA TRP A 16 -5.98 10.60 -1.36
C TRP A 16 -5.12 11.68 -0.70
N GLU A 17 -5.69 12.82 -0.31
CA GLU A 17 -4.99 13.87 0.43
C GLU A 17 -6.01 14.78 1.09
N ASN A 18 -5.73 15.19 2.34
CA ASN A 18 -6.46 16.15 3.17
C ASN A 18 -7.48 15.56 4.18
N SER A 19 -6.99 15.12 5.36
CA SER A 19 -7.84 14.94 6.56
C SER A 19 -7.11 15.18 7.88
N ASP A 20 -6.02 15.95 7.89
CA ASP A 20 -5.37 16.33 9.16
C ASP A 20 -6.18 17.36 9.97
N GLU A 21 -7.10 18.11 9.34
CA GLU A 21 -7.96 19.11 10.00
C GLU A 21 -9.20 18.51 10.69
N SER A 22 -9.60 17.27 10.36
CA SER A 22 -10.78 16.63 10.95
C SER A 22 -10.56 16.09 12.38
N ARG A 23 -9.40 16.35 12.99
CA ARG A 23 -9.00 15.68 14.24
C ARG A 23 -9.52 16.33 15.53
N ASN A 24 -10.25 17.44 15.45
CA ASN A 24 -10.54 18.26 16.64
C ASN A 24 -12.01 18.26 17.13
N LYS A 25 -12.96 17.57 16.48
CA LYS A 25 -14.38 17.59 16.92
C LYS A 25 -14.80 16.46 17.88
N LEU A 26 -13.87 15.58 18.27
CA LEU A 26 -14.14 14.43 19.17
C LEU A 26 -13.35 14.48 20.49
N LEU A 27 -13.01 15.67 20.98
CA LEU A 27 -12.34 15.86 22.28
C LEU A 27 -13.26 15.66 23.51
N ARG A 28 -14.41 14.98 23.36
CA ARG A 28 -15.35 14.64 24.45
C ARG A 28 -15.64 13.15 24.63
N ALA A 29 -14.96 12.26 23.93
CA ALA A 29 -14.92 10.84 24.32
C ALA A 29 -13.63 10.62 25.12
N VAL A 30 -13.76 10.11 26.34
CA VAL A 30 -12.65 9.78 27.24
C VAL A 30 -11.72 8.77 26.55
N SER A 31 -10.68 9.29 25.91
CA SER A 31 -9.60 8.50 25.33
C SER A 31 -8.48 8.47 26.36
N THR A 32 -8.48 7.46 27.21
CA THR A 32 -7.28 7.11 27.99
C THR A 32 -6.31 6.44 27.02
N SER A 33 -5.64 7.26 26.21
CA SER A 33 -4.56 6.81 25.35
C SER A 33 -3.41 6.33 26.24
N LYS A 34 -3.34 5.01 26.46
CA LYS A 34 -2.06 4.39 26.81
C LYS A 34 -1.11 4.73 25.68
N LEU A 35 -0.15 5.60 25.96
CA LEU A 35 0.94 5.94 25.07
C LEU A 35 1.74 4.65 24.83
N ILE A 36 1.34 3.85 23.83
CA ILE A 36 2.23 2.89 23.24
C ILE A 36 3.14 3.72 22.34
N SER A 37 4.20 4.24 22.92
CA SER A 37 5.41 4.61 22.19
C SER A 37 5.94 3.33 21.55
N LYS A 38 5.34 2.89 20.44
CA LYS A 38 5.84 1.76 19.68
C LYS A 38 7.05 2.30 18.95
N VAL A 39 8.18 2.24 19.64
CA VAL A 39 9.52 2.40 19.09
C VAL A 39 9.51 1.72 17.73
N ILE A 40 9.61 2.52 16.68
CA ILE A 40 9.79 2.03 15.32
C ILE A 40 11.24 1.55 15.25
N LYS A 41 11.48 0.37 15.83
CA LYS A 41 12.69 -0.42 15.62
C LYS A 41 12.28 -1.71 14.91
N ASN A 42 11.73 -1.54 13.72
CA ASN A 42 11.39 -2.64 12.82
C ASN A 42 11.69 -2.31 11.35
N THR A 43 12.53 -1.32 11.06
CA THR A 43 13.09 -1.14 9.71
C THR A 43 14.00 -2.31 9.31
N ASP A 44 14.45 -3.10 10.30
CA ASP A 44 15.43 -4.18 10.18
C ASP A 44 14.88 -5.54 9.74
N LYS A 45 13.75 -5.55 9.03
CA LYS A 45 13.21 -6.79 8.46
C LYS A 45 12.21 -6.45 7.38
N HIS A 46 12.63 -5.63 6.42
CA HIS A 46 12.17 -5.81 5.06
C HIS A 46 12.17 -7.32 4.84
N LYS A 47 10.98 -7.93 4.80
CA LYS A 47 10.87 -9.36 4.57
C LYS A 47 11.52 -9.55 3.20
N ASP A 48 12.63 -10.28 3.17
CA ASP A 48 13.32 -10.57 1.94
C ASP A 48 12.32 -11.12 0.93
N VAL A 49 12.51 -10.79 -0.34
CA VAL A 49 11.69 -11.29 -1.42
C VAL A 49 11.70 -12.82 -1.36
N ILE A 50 10.52 -13.44 -1.28
CA ILE A 50 10.39 -14.90 -1.24
C ILE A 50 10.01 -15.37 -2.65
N ILE A 51 10.86 -16.20 -3.25
CA ILE A 51 10.59 -16.83 -4.54
C ILE A 51 10.14 -18.28 -4.27
N ASN A 52 9.10 -18.73 -4.94
CA ASN A 52 8.61 -20.10 -4.81
C ASN A 52 9.67 -21.10 -5.30
N GLN A 53 9.80 -22.28 -4.67
CA GLN A 53 10.79 -23.29 -5.10
C GLN A 53 10.52 -23.77 -6.54
N GLU A 54 9.26 -23.75 -6.96
CA GLU A 54 8.83 -24.11 -8.31
C GLU A 54 8.86 -22.91 -9.27
N GLY A 55 9.33 -21.73 -8.84
CA GLY A 55 9.48 -20.56 -9.71
C GLY A 55 8.18 -19.93 -10.22
N GLU A 56 7.02 -20.32 -9.68
CA GLU A 56 5.71 -19.86 -10.18
C GLU A 56 5.32 -18.44 -9.73
N TYR A 57 5.85 -17.98 -8.60
CA TYR A 57 5.49 -16.69 -8.04
C TYR A 57 6.59 -16.11 -7.14
N VAL A 58 6.51 -14.79 -7.00
CA VAL A 58 7.35 -13.98 -6.13
C VAL A 58 6.46 -13.28 -5.11
N LYS A 59 6.79 -13.38 -3.82
CA LYS A 59 6.10 -12.69 -2.73
C LYS A 59 6.95 -11.55 -2.21
N MET A 60 6.50 -10.33 -2.49
CA MET A 60 7.11 -9.09 -2.02
C MET A 60 6.36 -8.58 -0.79
N PHE A 61 7.00 -7.75 0.03
CA PHE A 61 6.36 -7.15 1.18
C PHE A 61 6.45 -5.62 1.12
N MET A 62 5.36 -4.97 0.70
CA MET A 62 5.26 -3.51 0.69
C MET A 62 4.59 -3.02 1.98
N ARG A 63 5.23 -2.10 2.70
CA ARG A 63 4.72 -1.54 3.97
C ARG A 63 4.31 -2.63 4.99
N GLY A 64 5.06 -3.73 5.02
CA GLY A 64 4.81 -4.88 5.90
C GLY A 64 3.66 -5.81 5.48
N ARG A 65 3.04 -5.59 4.31
CA ARG A 65 1.97 -6.43 3.77
C ARG A 65 2.47 -7.24 2.57
N PRO A 66 2.19 -8.55 2.51
CA PRO A 66 2.59 -9.36 1.38
C PRO A 66 1.78 -9.01 0.13
N ILE A 67 2.45 -9.00 -1.01
CA ILE A 67 1.89 -8.88 -2.35
C ILE A 67 2.55 -9.97 -3.20
N THR A 68 1.73 -10.84 -3.76
CA THR A 68 2.18 -11.93 -4.62
C THR A 68 2.11 -11.49 -6.07
N MET A 69 3.19 -11.73 -6.81
CA MET A 69 3.27 -11.57 -8.26
C MET A 69 3.49 -12.95 -8.89
N PHE A 70 2.72 -13.29 -9.90
CA PHE A 70 2.87 -14.57 -10.61
C PHE A 70 3.86 -14.41 -11.76
N ILE A 71 4.75 -15.40 -11.92
CA ILE A 71 5.71 -15.46 -13.02
C ILE A 71 4.98 -16.05 -14.25
N PRO A 72 5.06 -15.42 -15.43
CA PRO A 72 4.49 -15.96 -16.65
C PRO A 72 5.09 -17.33 -17.02
N SER A 73 4.27 -18.23 -17.57
CA SER A 73 4.70 -19.62 -17.86
C SER A 73 5.74 -19.75 -18.97
N ASP A 74 5.90 -18.72 -19.81
CA ASP A 74 6.92 -18.63 -20.86
C ASP A 74 8.28 -18.14 -20.36
N VAL A 75 8.38 -17.78 -19.08
CA VAL A 75 9.61 -17.34 -18.43
C VAL A 75 10.19 -18.51 -17.63
N GLU A 76 11.22 -19.14 -18.17
CA GLU A 76 12.02 -20.16 -17.48
C GLU A 76 13.19 -19.50 -16.71
N ASN A 77 13.64 -20.15 -15.63
CA ASN A 77 14.82 -19.73 -14.86
C ASN A 77 14.78 -18.26 -14.38
N TYR A 78 13.66 -17.86 -13.76
CA TYR A 78 13.49 -16.48 -13.25
C TYR A 78 14.63 -16.01 -12.33
N ASP A 79 15.19 -16.93 -11.53
CA ASP A 79 16.28 -16.63 -10.58
C ASP A 79 17.60 -16.22 -11.26
N ASP A 80 17.82 -16.64 -12.51
CA ASP A 80 19.06 -16.34 -13.26
C ASP A 80 19.00 -14.97 -13.97
N ILE A 81 17.82 -14.35 -14.00
CA ILE A 81 17.61 -13.06 -14.69
C ILE A 81 18.27 -11.95 -13.86
N ARG A 82 19.37 -11.40 -14.39
CA ARG A 82 20.08 -10.27 -13.77
C ARG A 82 19.32 -8.97 -14.01
N THR A 83 19.23 -8.16 -12.97
CA THR A 83 18.75 -6.78 -13.09
C THR A 83 19.88 -5.88 -13.61
N GLU A 84 19.73 -5.34 -14.82
CA GLU A 84 20.60 -4.30 -15.37
C GLU A 84 19.92 -2.93 -15.28
N LEU A 85 20.70 -1.85 -15.17
CA LEU A 85 20.17 -0.49 -15.21
C LEU A 85 19.65 -0.19 -16.63
N PRO A 86 18.47 0.44 -16.78
CA PRO A 86 18.02 0.86 -18.10
C PRO A 86 19.04 1.82 -18.75
N PRO A 87 19.22 1.74 -20.08
CA PRO A 87 20.20 2.55 -20.79
C PRO A 87 19.83 4.04 -20.81
N GLU A 88 18.53 4.35 -20.71
CA GLU A 88 18.01 5.69 -20.75
C GLU A 88 18.07 6.34 -19.35
N LYS A 89 18.56 7.58 -19.31
CA LYS A 89 18.57 8.41 -18.10
C LYS A 89 17.47 9.46 -18.20
N LEU A 90 16.70 9.59 -17.12
CA LEU A 90 15.69 10.62 -16.99
C LEU A 90 16.34 12.01 -17.05
N LYS A 91 15.70 12.95 -17.75
CA LYS A 91 16.06 14.37 -17.81
C LYS A 91 14.89 15.20 -17.31
N LEU A 92 15.18 16.25 -16.55
CA LEU A 92 14.20 17.25 -16.16
C LEU A 92 14.28 18.39 -17.19
N GLU A 93 13.19 18.64 -17.91
CA GLU A 93 13.04 19.77 -18.84
C GLU A 93 12.56 21.03 -18.12
#